data_AF-A0A3C1KX12-F1
#
_entry.id   AF-A0A3C1KX12-F1
#
_cell.length_a   1.000
_cell.length_b   1.000
_cell.length_c   1.000
_cell.angle_alpha   90.00
_cell.angle_beta   90.00
_cell.angle_gamma   90.00
#
_symmetry.space_group_name_H-M   'P 1'
#
loop_
_entity.id
_entity.type
_entity.pdbx_description
1 polymer ?
#
loop_
_entity_poly.entity_id
_entity_poly.type
_entity_poly.pdbx_seq_one_letter_code
_entity_poly.pdbx_strand_id
1 'polypeptide(L)'
;RLKMTPMQQVLMLSNPKDKTQMNDAYFDDEAKWVNTMRQAVCDTRELPGVAYYLTSVSDADIHVISIRPNLWNGAVAGETMKDWFTRAINEPDTVQTRVEEADFVEAIAGVKPYPCDVPK
;
A
#
# COMPACT_ATOMS: atom_id res chain seq x y z
N ARG A 1 -0.18 -5.36 20.42
CA ARG A 1 -0.82 -4.02 20.48
C ARG A 1 -0.18 -3.15 19.40
N LEU A 2 -0.94 -2.38 18.62
CA LEU A 2 -0.47 -1.47 17.55
C LEU A 2 0.29 -0.25 18.14
N LYS A 3 1.44 -0.54 18.76
CA LYS A 3 2.20 0.32 19.68
C LYS A 3 1.34 0.90 20.83
N MET A 4 1.98 1.43 21.86
CA MET A 4 1.32 2.10 23.00
C MET A 4 1.76 3.56 23.04
N THR A 5 0.93 4.44 23.60
CA THR A 5 1.27 5.85 23.82
C THR A 5 2.69 5.99 24.40
N PRO A 6 3.51 6.91 23.87
CA PRO A 6 3.13 8.00 22.97
C PRO A 6 3.09 7.63 21.47
N MET A 7 3.51 6.42 21.07
CA MET A 7 3.64 6.04 19.66
C MET A 7 2.40 5.27 19.22
N GLN A 8 1.53 5.87 18.43
CA GLN A 8 0.46 5.16 17.72
C GLN A 8 0.97 4.65 16.38
N GLN A 9 0.50 3.47 15.96
CA GLN A 9 0.80 2.93 14.64
C GLN A 9 -0.40 3.09 13.70
N VAL A 10 -0.13 3.57 12.49
CA VAL A 10 -1.07 3.66 11.38
C VAL A 10 -0.67 2.63 10.34
N LEU A 11 -1.61 1.72 10.05
CA LEU A 11 -1.49 0.73 8.99
C LEU A 11 -2.35 1.18 7.82
N MET A 12 -1.72 1.49 6.69
CA MET A 12 -2.39 1.89 5.46
C MET A 12 -2.43 0.72 4.50
N LEU A 13 -3.62 0.21 4.20
CA LEU A 13 -3.81 -0.95 3.32
C LEU A 13 -4.82 -0.60 2.22
N SER A 14 -4.40 -0.66 0.95
CA SER A 14 -5.22 -0.28 -0.20
C SER A 14 -4.76 -0.95 -1.49
N ASN A 15 -5.60 -0.93 -2.53
CA ASN A 15 -5.12 -1.09 -3.90
C ASN A 15 -4.76 0.29 -4.47
N PRO A 16 -3.67 0.44 -5.26
CA PRO A 16 -3.42 1.67 -5.99
C PRO A 16 -4.51 2.05 -6.99
N LYS A 17 -5.10 1.03 -7.63
CA LYS A 17 -6.28 1.17 -8.48
C LYS A 17 -7.55 0.96 -7.68
N ASP A 18 -7.91 1.98 -6.91
CA ASP A 18 -9.17 2.06 -6.15
C ASP A 18 -9.86 3.38 -6.52
N LYS A 19 -10.81 3.31 -7.45
CA LYS A 19 -11.52 4.49 -7.96
C LYS A 19 -12.43 5.10 -6.89
N THR A 20 -12.96 4.30 -5.98
CA THR A 20 -13.77 4.82 -4.86
C THR A 20 -12.89 5.68 -3.96
N GLN A 21 -11.74 5.15 -3.53
CA GLN A 21 -10.80 5.88 -2.67
C GLN A 21 -10.21 7.12 -3.37
N MET A 22 -9.91 7.02 -4.67
CA MET A 22 -9.46 8.13 -5.51
C MET A 22 -10.50 9.26 -5.52
N ASN A 23 -11.76 8.95 -5.80
CA ASN A 23 -12.84 9.94 -5.88
C ASN A 23 -13.15 10.56 -4.51
N ASP A 24 -13.14 9.76 -3.44
CA ASP A 24 -13.34 10.24 -2.06
C ASP A 24 -12.20 11.18 -1.61
N ALA A 25 -11.00 11.00 -2.19
CA ALA A 25 -9.87 11.90 -2.04
C ALA A 25 -9.87 13.08 -3.03
N TYR A 26 -10.95 13.25 -3.82
CA TYR A 26 -11.13 14.32 -4.80
C TYR A 26 -10.12 14.33 -5.94
N PHE A 27 -9.58 13.17 -6.32
CA PHE A 27 -8.82 12.98 -7.55
C PHE A 27 -9.76 12.58 -8.69
N ASP A 28 -9.55 13.19 -9.86
CA ASP A 28 -10.28 12.92 -11.11
C ASP A 28 -9.42 12.19 -12.16
N ASP A 29 -8.13 11.98 -11.86
CA ASP A 29 -7.15 11.35 -12.74
C ASP A 29 -6.43 10.20 -12.04
N GLU A 30 -6.55 9.00 -12.61
CA GLU A 30 -6.02 7.74 -12.03
C GLU A 30 -4.49 7.74 -11.96
N ALA A 31 -3.81 8.23 -13.01
CA ALA A 31 -2.35 8.28 -13.02
C ALA A 31 -1.80 9.25 -11.96
N LYS A 32 -2.41 10.43 -11.82
CA LYS A 32 -2.08 11.42 -10.79
C LYS A 32 -2.32 10.86 -9.40
N TRP A 33 -3.41 10.13 -9.20
CA TRP A 33 -3.70 9.44 -7.94
C TRP A 33 -2.63 8.41 -7.58
N VAL A 34 -2.34 7.47 -8.49
CA VAL A 34 -1.32 6.43 -8.25
C VAL A 34 0.05 7.07 -8.00
N ASN A 35 0.46 8.04 -8.81
CA ASN A 35 1.72 8.76 -8.62
C ASN A 35 1.78 9.50 -7.27
N THR A 36 0.67 10.09 -6.82
CA THR A 36 0.59 10.76 -5.52
C THR A 36 0.72 9.76 -4.38
N MET A 37 0.08 8.59 -4.48
CA MET A 37 0.24 7.54 -3.47
C MET A 37 1.67 7.00 -3.43
N ARG A 38 2.32 6.80 -4.58
CA ARG A 38 3.74 6.39 -4.65
C ARG A 38 4.65 7.40 -3.97
N GLN A 39 4.43 8.69 -4.24
CA GLN A 39 5.16 9.77 -3.57
C GLN A 39 4.91 9.76 -2.05
N ALA A 40 3.65 9.65 -1.61
CA ALA A 40 3.30 9.63 -0.19
C ALA A 40 3.97 8.46 0.55
N VAL A 41 4.00 7.26 -0.05
CA VAL A 41 4.74 6.12 0.50
C VAL A 41 6.22 6.46 0.63
N CYS A 42 6.87 6.97 -0.42
CA CYS A 42 8.30 7.31 -0.36
C CYS A 42 8.61 8.39 0.67
N ASP A 43 7.73 9.39 0.83
CA ASP A 43 7.91 10.49 1.76
C ASP A 43 7.75 10.06 3.23
N THR A 44 6.98 9.00 3.49
CA THR A 44 6.52 8.67 4.86
C THR A 44 6.83 7.26 5.34
N ARG A 45 7.27 6.34 4.48
CA ARG A 45 7.54 4.94 4.86
C ARG A 45 8.61 4.77 5.94
N GLU A 46 9.48 5.77 6.11
CA GLU A 46 10.53 5.81 7.13
C GLU A 46 10.05 6.47 8.45
N LEU A 47 8.83 7.03 8.48
CA LEU A 47 8.29 7.64 9.70
C LEU A 47 7.95 6.56 10.73
N PRO A 48 8.34 6.75 12.00
CA PRO A 48 8.01 5.80 13.04
C PRO A 48 6.50 5.58 13.18
N GLY A 49 6.07 4.32 13.06
CA GLY A 49 4.66 3.94 13.22
C GLY A 49 3.81 4.12 11.97
N VAL A 50 4.38 4.46 10.82
CA VAL A 50 3.67 4.44 9.53
C VAL A 50 4.09 3.20 8.76
N ALA A 51 3.13 2.39 8.32
CA ALA A 51 3.42 1.25 7.47
C ALA A 51 2.33 1.05 6.42
N TYR A 52 2.75 0.80 5.17
CA TYR A 52 1.85 0.57 4.05
C TYR A 52 1.83 -0.89 3.62
N TYR A 53 0.68 -1.36 3.14
CA TYR A 53 0.53 -2.58 2.35
C TYR A 53 -0.32 -2.24 1.12
N LEU A 54 0.33 -1.96 -0.01
CA LEU A 54 -0.38 -1.62 -1.26
C LEU A 54 -0.33 -2.79 -2.22
N THR A 55 -1.49 -3.28 -2.67
CA THR A 55 -1.55 -4.45 -3.56
C THR A 55 -1.05 -4.15 -4.97
N SER A 56 -0.60 -5.19 -5.67
CA SER A 56 0.00 -5.10 -7.00
C SER A 56 -1.00 -5.25 -8.16
N VAL A 57 -2.30 -5.07 -7.90
CA VAL A 57 -3.36 -5.39 -8.86
C VAL A 57 -3.71 -4.16 -9.69
N SER A 58 -3.17 -4.12 -10.91
CA SER A 58 -3.34 -3.00 -11.85
C SER A 58 -4.48 -3.20 -12.87
N ASP A 59 -5.01 -4.42 -13.02
CA ASP A 59 -6.01 -4.78 -14.02
C ASP A 59 -7.45 -4.68 -13.51
N ALA A 60 -7.65 -4.45 -12.22
CA ALA A 60 -8.97 -4.35 -11.59
C ALA A 60 -9.09 -3.14 -10.64
N ASP A 61 -10.26 -2.51 -10.65
CA ASP A 61 -10.66 -1.50 -9.66
C ASP A 61 -11.11 -2.21 -8.37
N ILE A 62 -10.34 -2.04 -7.30
CA ILE A 62 -10.50 -2.77 -6.04
C ILE A 62 -10.64 -1.81 -4.88
N HIS A 63 -11.88 -1.68 -4.40
CA HIS A 63 -12.17 -1.11 -3.11
C HIS A 63 -12.24 -2.19 -2.03
N VAL A 64 -11.58 -1.96 -0.90
CA VAL A 64 -11.40 -2.89 0.24
C VAL A 64 -10.65 -4.17 -0.13
N ILE A 65 -9.41 -4.30 0.36
CA ILE A 65 -8.53 -5.45 0.06
C ILE A 65 -8.54 -6.54 1.14
N SER A 66 -8.82 -6.18 2.41
CA SER A 66 -8.60 -7.07 3.57
C SER A 66 -9.59 -8.23 3.69
N ILE A 67 -10.79 -8.10 3.12
CA ILE A 67 -11.83 -9.15 3.17
C ILE A 67 -11.75 -10.12 1.98
N ARG A 68 -10.83 -9.89 1.04
CA ARG A 68 -10.72 -10.66 -0.21
C ARG A 68 -9.72 -11.80 -0.01
N PRO A 69 -10.13 -13.08 -0.05
CA PRO A 69 -9.23 -14.20 0.29
C PRO A 69 -7.96 -14.27 -0.57
N ASN A 70 -8.05 -13.92 -1.85
CA ASN A 70 -6.91 -13.92 -2.77
C ASN A 70 -5.89 -12.82 -2.43
N LEU A 71 -6.33 -11.65 -1.97
CA LEU A 71 -5.41 -10.55 -1.59
C LEU A 71 -4.91 -10.72 -0.14
N TRP A 72 -5.75 -11.28 0.73
CA TRP A 72 -5.38 -11.58 2.11
C TRP A 72 -4.23 -12.59 2.19
N ASN A 73 -4.25 -13.60 1.32
CA ASN A 73 -3.22 -14.64 1.23
C ASN A 73 -2.18 -14.39 0.11
N GLY A 74 -2.42 -13.41 -0.76
CA GLY A 74 -1.48 -12.99 -1.80
C GLY A 74 -0.32 -12.19 -1.20
N ALA A 75 0.86 -12.27 -1.82
CA ALA A 75 2.05 -11.58 -1.35
C ALA A 75 2.29 -10.29 -2.15
N VAL A 76 2.83 -9.28 -1.47
CA VAL A 76 3.39 -8.05 -2.02
C VAL A 76 4.78 -7.91 -1.42
N ALA A 77 5.79 -7.65 -2.24
CA ALA A 77 7.16 -7.52 -1.79
C ALA A 77 7.62 -8.71 -0.92
N GLY A 78 7.16 -9.92 -1.27
CA GLY A 78 7.52 -11.17 -0.60
C GLY A 78 6.77 -11.48 0.70
N GLU A 79 5.79 -10.68 1.14
CA GLU A 79 5.03 -10.94 2.37
C GLU A 79 3.51 -10.89 2.13
N THR A 80 2.77 -11.85 2.69
CA THR A 80 1.31 -11.87 2.61
C THR A 80 0.69 -10.81 3.52
N MET A 81 -0.48 -10.29 3.15
CA MET A 81 -1.19 -9.33 4.01
C MET A 81 -1.52 -9.92 5.37
N LYS A 82 -1.90 -11.21 5.40
CA LYS A 82 -2.16 -11.95 6.64
C LYS A 82 -0.96 -11.94 7.58
N ASP A 83 0.23 -12.28 7.08
CA ASP A 83 1.44 -12.37 7.89
C ASP A 83 1.90 -10.98 8.32
N TRP A 84 1.85 -10.01 7.40
CA TRP A 84 2.14 -8.60 7.68
C TRP A 84 1.24 -8.02 8.78
N PHE A 85 -0.08 -8.25 8.70
CA PHE A 85 -1.05 -7.78 9.69
C PHE A 85 -0.86 -8.48 11.04
N THR A 86 -0.57 -9.79 11.03
CA THR A 86 -0.25 -10.55 12.25
C THR A 86 1.01 -10.01 12.92
N ARG A 87 2.06 -9.70 12.13
CA ARG A 87 3.29 -9.06 12.61
C ARG A 87 2.99 -7.70 13.22
N ALA A 88 2.15 -6.88 12.61
CA ALA A 88 1.79 -5.58 13.18
C ALA A 88 1.11 -5.67 14.55
N ILE A 89 0.41 -6.76 14.84
CA ILE A 89 -0.22 -6.97 16.15
C ILE A 89 0.79 -7.48 17.19
N ASN A 90 1.65 -8.42 16.79
CA ASN A 90 2.50 -9.19 17.70
C ASN A 90 3.91 -8.59 17.87
N GLU A 91 4.47 -8.03 16.80
CA GLU A 91 5.84 -7.52 16.68
C GLU A 91 5.84 -6.16 15.94
N PRO A 92 5.12 -5.13 16.46
CA PRO A 92 4.87 -3.88 15.74
C PRO A 92 6.13 -3.10 15.34
N ASP A 93 7.26 -3.32 16.02
CA ASP A 93 8.54 -2.67 15.72
C ASP A 93 9.29 -3.29 14.55
N THR A 94 8.86 -4.47 14.06
CA THR A 94 9.49 -5.16 12.91
C THR A 94 8.70 -5.01 11.62
N VAL A 95 7.55 -4.34 11.66
CA VAL A 95 6.71 -4.12 10.48
C VAL A 95 7.41 -3.20 9.50
N GLN A 96 7.49 -3.63 8.25
CA GLN A 96 7.99 -2.84 7.14
C GLN A 96 6.86 -2.53 6.16
N THR A 97 6.99 -1.44 5.42
CA THR A 97 6.13 -1.16 4.29
C THR A 97 6.30 -2.23 3.19
N ARG A 98 5.19 -2.73 2.67
CA ARG A 98 5.10 -3.68 1.55
C ARG A 98 4.42 -3.02 0.37
N VAL A 99 5.24 -2.63 -0.59
CA VAL A 99 4.86 -2.10 -1.90
C VAL A 99 5.87 -2.61 -2.92
N GLU A 100 5.45 -2.73 -4.17
CA GLU A 100 6.33 -3.08 -5.29
C GLU A 100 5.89 -2.31 -6.54
N GLU A 101 6.74 -2.31 -7.56
CA GLU A 101 6.49 -1.61 -8.81
C GLU A 101 5.34 -2.25 -9.59
N ALA A 102 5.34 -3.60 -9.65
CA ALA A 102 4.42 -4.42 -10.43
C ALA A 102 4.40 -3.99 -11.91
N ASP A 103 3.22 -4.00 -12.54
CA ASP A 103 3.04 -3.61 -13.94
C ASP A 103 2.24 -2.30 -14.09
N PHE A 104 2.11 -1.49 -13.03
CA PHE A 104 1.30 -0.27 -13.06
C PHE A 104 1.79 0.77 -14.08
N VAL A 105 3.10 0.84 -14.33
CA VAL A 105 3.69 1.77 -15.31
C VAL A 105 3.29 1.39 -16.74
N GLU A 106 3.19 0.10 -17.01
CA GLU A 106 2.76 -0.45 -18.29
C GLU A 106 1.23 -0.45 -18.43
N ALA A 107 0.50 -0.74 -17.34
CA ALA A 107 -0.94 -0.94 -17.34
C ALA A 107 -1.74 0.37 -17.27
N ILE A 108 -1.20 1.44 -16.68
CA ILE A 108 -1.90 2.71 -16.47
C ILE A 108 -1.08 3.85 -17.08
N ALA A 109 -1.57 4.39 -18.20
CA ALA A 109 -0.90 5.46 -18.92
C ALA A 109 -0.69 6.71 -18.04
N GLY A 110 0.57 7.15 -17.93
CA GLY A 110 0.96 8.31 -17.12
C GLY A 110 1.44 7.98 -15.71
N VAL A 111 1.31 6.72 -15.26
CA VAL A 111 1.96 6.26 -14.03
C VAL A 111 3.48 6.22 -14.24
N LYS A 112 4.21 6.67 -13.24
CA LYS A 112 5.67 6.72 -13.20
C LYS A 112 6.18 5.80 -12.11
N PRO A 113 7.39 5.22 -12.25
CA PRO A 113 8.01 4.39 -11.21
C PRO A 113 7.99 5.04 -9.83
N TYR A 114 8.03 4.23 -8.76
CA TYR A 114 8.22 4.76 -7.42
C TYR A 114 9.43 5.69 -7.35
N PRO A 115 9.33 6.88 -6.72
CA PRO A 115 10.46 7.80 -6.55
C PRO A 115 11.59 7.26 -5.65
N CYS A 116 11.33 6.19 -4.91
CA CYS A 116 12.25 5.53 -3.98
C CYS A 116 12.41 4.06 -4.34
N ASP A 117 13.49 3.42 -3.88
CA ASP A 117 13.75 2.01 -4.18
C ASP A 117 12.68 1.11 -3.57
N VAL A 118 12.01 0.33 -4.41
CA VAL A 118 11.04 -0.71 -4.07
C VAL A 118 11.34 -1.97 -4.87
N PRO A 119 10.92 -3.16 -4.41
CA PRO A 119 10.94 -4.37 -5.24
C PRO A 119 10.22 -4.13 -6.57
N LYS A 120 10.70 -4.80 -7.63
CA LYS A 120 10.06 -4.78 -8.94
C LYS A 120 8.79 -5.61 -8.90
#